data_AF-A0A9D6S4V9-F1
#
_entry.id   AF-A0A9D6S4V9-F1
#
_cell.length_a   1.000
_cell.length_b   1.000
_cell.length_c   1.000
_cell.angle_alpha   90.00
_cell.angle_beta   90.00
_cell.angle_gamma   90.00
#
_symmetry.space_group_name_H-M   'P 1'
#
loop_
_entity.id
_entity.type
_entity.pdbx_description
1 polymer ?
#
loop_
_entity_poly.entity_id
_entity_poly.type
_entity_poly.pdbx_seq_one_letter_code
_entity_poly.pdbx_strand_id
1 'polypeptide(L)'
;MRRLLVIVIGVFLLVGLWPRGVYAQGNELLKAGEIIESDYIRAGNTVQIDGEIKGDAFLAGGIVTVNGKIDGDLFVAAGKVSINGPVGNSIRVLAGDVTVNGLVGRNILLVCGNCSVTSSAVVEGSLLTAGGNLEVSAPRIGRGFRFFGNRLFLNSEVANEAFVVADREFLLGPRASISGSLKYTGSTEAVLEPGATVAGNISYQKQIQDESYPRFFGAKTILESYKKVQPLTQFLGFVVSALIGFVLLGLFPRGFEKVVSAIENRPYASLGWGAIAAVAVPVVAVLFTITVVGIPVAVVLV
;
A
#
# COMPACT_ATOMS: atom_id res chain seq x y z
N MET A 1 -10.39 14.57 -0.07
CA MET A 1 -9.10 13.93 0.30
C MET A 1 -9.26 12.47 0.76
N ARG A 2 -10.11 12.15 1.76
CA ARG A 2 -10.36 10.75 2.19
C ARG A 2 -10.82 9.80 1.07
N ARG A 3 -11.66 10.27 0.14
CA ARG A 3 -12.24 9.41 -0.92
C ARG A 3 -11.23 8.98 -1.99
N LEU A 4 -10.27 9.84 -2.35
CA LEU A 4 -9.34 9.57 -3.46
C LEU A 4 -8.27 8.54 -3.06
N LEU A 5 -7.81 8.60 -1.81
CA LEU A 5 -6.80 7.68 -1.26
C LEU A 5 -7.41 6.29 -1.00
N VAL A 6 -8.69 6.23 -0.59
CA VAL A 6 -9.46 4.99 -0.48
C VAL A 6 -9.73 4.35 -1.84
N ILE A 7 -9.91 5.15 -2.91
CA ILE A 7 -10.07 4.62 -4.26
C ILE A 7 -8.74 4.06 -4.78
N VAL A 8 -7.60 4.72 -4.56
CA VAL A 8 -6.28 4.20 -4.99
C VAL A 8 -5.92 2.92 -4.24
N ILE A 9 -6.15 2.85 -2.93
CA ILE A 9 -5.93 1.63 -2.13
C ILE A 9 -6.96 0.55 -2.47
N GLY A 10 -8.22 0.93 -2.73
CA GLY A 10 -9.29 0.00 -3.10
C GLY A 10 -9.07 -0.63 -4.48
N VAL A 11 -8.58 0.14 -5.45
CA VAL A 11 -8.18 -0.38 -6.77
C VAL A 11 -6.96 -1.30 -6.63
N PHE A 12 -5.98 -0.97 -5.77
CA PHE A 12 -4.84 -1.85 -5.49
C PHE A 12 -5.23 -3.15 -4.78
N LEU A 13 -6.19 -3.11 -3.86
CA LEU A 13 -6.72 -4.31 -3.19
C LEU A 13 -7.57 -5.17 -4.12
N LEU A 14 -8.25 -4.57 -5.12
CA LEU A 14 -8.99 -5.29 -6.14
C LEU A 14 -8.06 -6.05 -7.11
N VAL A 15 -6.85 -5.55 -7.39
CA VAL A 15 -5.83 -6.32 -8.13
C VAL A 15 -5.35 -7.55 -7.34
N GLY A 16 -5.30 -7.45 -6.00
CA GLY A 16 -5.00 -8.58 -5.11
C GLY A 16 -6.10 -9.66 -5.02
N LEU A 17 -7.28 -9.40 -5.59
CA LEU A 17 -8.40 -10.34 -5.67
C LEU A 17 -8.50 -11.07 -7.02
N TRP A 18 -7.59 -10.82 -7.96
CA TRP A 18 -7.48 -11.68 -9.13
C TRP A 18 -7.01 -13.08 -8.74
N PRO A 19 -7.47 -14.13 -9.46
CA PRO A 19 -7.16 -15.52 -9.12
C PRO A 19 -5.66 -15.68 -8.92
N ARG A 20 -5.29 -16.46 -7.90
CA ARG A 20 -3.92 -16.86 -7.47
C ARG A 20 -3.10 -17.61 -8.54
N GLY A 21 -3.39 -17.39 -9.83
CA GLY A 21 -2.69 -17.91 -10.99
C GLY A 21 -1.72 -16.93 -11.64
N VAL A 22 -1.71 -15.64 -11.25
CA VAL A 22 -0.64 -14.71 -11.71
C VAL A 22 0.52 -14.79 -10.73
N TYR A 23 1.15 -15.97 -10.65
CA TYR A 23 2.58 -15.98 -10.36
C TYR A 23 3.22 -15.43 -11.62
N ALA A 24 3.55 -14.14 -11.63
CA ALA A 24 4.39 -13.59 -12.67
C ALA A 24 5.82 -14.14 -12.49
N GLN A 25 6.00 -15.41 -12.81
CA GLN A 25 7.31 -16.04 -12.95
C GLN A 25 7.91 -15.56 -14.26
N GLY A 26 8.41 -14.33 -14.26
CA GLY A 26 8.94 -13.73 -15.47
C GLY A 26 9.56 -12.37 -15.21
N ASN A 27 10.54 -12.02 -16.04
CA ASN A 27 10.99 -10.65 -16.19
C ASN A 27 10.22 -10.05 -17.36
N GLU A 28 9.51 -8.96 -17.10
CA GLU A 28 8.81 -8.19 -18.12
C GLU A 28 9.75 -7.09 -18.61
N LEU A 29 9.93 -6.98 -19.92
CA LEU A 29 10.75 -5.95 -20.55
C LEU A 29 9.99 -5.35 -21.73
N LEU A 30 9.71 -4.05 -21.67
CA LEU A 30 9.36 -3.25 -22.84
C LEU A 30 10.67 -2.65 -23.38
N LYS A 31 11.11 -3.08 -24.56
CA LYS A 31 12.42 -2.70 -25.10
C LYS A 31 12.44 -1.25 -25.60
N ALA A 32 13.62 -0.66 -25.62
CA ALA A 32 13.83 0.64 -26.25
C ALA A 32 13.38 0.61 -27.72
N GLY A 33 12.63 1.64 -28.13
CA GLY A 33 12.05 1.75 -29.47
C GLY A 33 10.67 1.10 -29.64
N GLU A 34 10.21 0.29 -28.68
CA GLU A 34 8.82 -0.18 -28.66
C GLU A 34 7.91 0.94 -28.14
N ILE A 35 6.78 1.15 -28.81
CA ILE A 35 5.77 2.15 -28.43
C ILE A 35 4.46 1.41 -28.15
N ILE A 36 3.91 1.63 -26.96
CA ILE A 36 2.57 1.16 -26.59
C ILE A 36 1.61 2.35 -26.72
N GLU A 37 0.72 2.29 -27.71
CA GLU A 37 -0.26 3.35 -28.03
C GLU A 37 -1.43 3.43 -27.03
N SER A 38 -1.45 2.58 -26.00
CA SER A 38 -2.52 2.47 -25.00
C SER A 38 -1.98 2.39 -23.58
N ASP A 39 -2.87 2.18 -22.62
CA ASP A 39 -2.48 1.83 -21.25
C ASP A 39 -1.71 0.51 -21.22
N TYR A 40 -0.76 0.42 -20.29
CA TYR A 40 0.15 -0.69 -20.15
C TYR A 40 0.11 -1.27 -18.73
N ILE A 41 -0.33 -2.52 -18.61
CA ILE A 41 -0.47 -3.23 -17.34
C ILE A 41 0.47 -4.43 -17.34
N ARG A 42 1.42 -4.50 -16.42
CA ARG A 42 2.34 -5.65 -16.27
C ARG A 42 2.66 -5.97 -14.83
N ALA A 43 2.81 -7.26 -14.56
CA ALA A 43 3.30 -7.77 -13.29
C ALA A 43 4.43 -8.78 -13.57
N GLY A 44 5.48 -8.77 -12.75
CA GLY A 44 6.68 -9.59 -12.95
C GLY A 44 7.54 -9.65 -11.69
N ASN A 45 8.54 -10.54 -11.64
CA ASN A 45 9.58 -10.44 -10.61
C ASN A 45 10.42 -9.16 -10.82
N THR A 46 10.78 -8.93 -12.07
CA THR A 46 11.40 -7.69 -12.54
C THR A 46 10.54 -7.13 -13.66
N VAL A 47 10.21 -5.84 -13.62
CA VAL A 47 9.55 -5.13 -14.71
C VAL A 47 10.44 -3.97 -15.15
N GLN A 48 10.86 -3.97 -16.41
CA GLN A 48 11.71 -2.95 -16.98
C GLN A 48 11.01 -2.30 -18.19
N ILE A 49 10.89 -0.98 -18.16
CA ILE A 49 10.25 -0.19 -19.20
C ILE A 49 11.32 0.69 -19.83
N ASP A 50 11.88 0.29 -20.96
CA ASP A 50 12.83 1.08 -21.75
C ASP A 50 12.16 1.76 -22.96
N GLY A 51 11.02 1.24 -23.42
CA GLY A 51 10.19 1.82 -24.48
C GLY A 51 9.25 2.94 -24.03
N GLU A 52 8.45 3.47 -24.96
CA GLU A 52 7.49 4.54 -24.71
C GLU A 52 6.08 4.00 -24.48
N ILE A 53 5.36 4.57 -23.52
CA ILE A 53 3.95 4.27 -23.24
C ILE A 53 3.15 5.56 -23.41
N LYS A 54 2.21 5.58 -24.36
CA LYS A 54 1.35 6.73 -24.65
C LYS A 54 0.19 6.90 -23.66
N GLY A 55 -0.26 5.79 -23.06
CA GLY A 55 -1.28 5.79 -22.02
C GLY A 55 -0.72 5.81 -20.60
N ASP A 56 -1.53 5.31 -19.67
CA ASP A 56 -1.16 5.11 -18.27
C ASP A 56 -0.40 3.79 -18.07
N ALA A 57 0.46 3.70 -17.07
CA ALA A 57 1.21 2.49 -16.74
C ALA A 57 0.86 1.97 -15.34
N PHE A 58 0.54 0.68 -15.25
CA PHE A 58 0.25 -0.04 -14.00
C PHE A 58 1.23 -1.20 -13.85
N LEU A 59 2.22 -1.05 -12.97
CA LEU A 59 3.34 -1.96 -12.83
C LEU A 59 3.37 -2.59 -11.43
N ALA A 60 3.58 -3.90 -11.36
CA ALA A 60 3.77 -4.60 -10.10
C ALA A 60 4.95 -5.55 -10.14
N GLY A 61 5.75 -5.63 -9.08
CA GLY A 61 6.81 -6.63 -9.04
C GLY A 61 7.75 -6.61 -7.84
N GLY A 62 8.81 -7.41 -7.89
CA GLY A 62 9.90 -7.30 -6.91
C GLY A 62 10.73 -6.04 -7.15
N ILE A 63 11.12 -5.83 -8.41
CA ILE A 63 11.90 -4.68 -8.88
C ILE A 63 11.20 -4.07 -10.10
N VAL A 64 10.97 -2.76 -10.08
CA VAL A 64 10.42 -2.03 -11.23
C VAL A 64 11.36 -0.90 -11.62
N THR A 65 11.79 -0.89 -12.87
CA THR A 65 12.65 0.16 -13.45
C THR A 65 11.95 0.79 -14.66
N VAL A 66 11.79 2.11 -14.65
CA VAL A 66 11.17 2.87 -15.73
C VAL A 66 12.20 3.82 -16.32
N ASN A 67 12.81 3.44 -17.43
CA ASN A 67 13.79 4.24 -18.18
C ASN A 67 13.14 5.03 -19.32
N GLY A 68 12.12 4.45 -19.94
CA GLY A 68 11.38 5.04 -21.04
C GLY A 68 10.33 6.06 -20.61
N LYS A 69 9.76 6.74 -21.60
CA LYS A 69 8.78 7.82 -21.41
C LYS A 69 7.38 7.25 -21.20
N ILE A 70 6.66 7.84 -20.25
CA ILE A 70 5.24 7.55 -20.00
C ILE A 70 4.48 8.85 -20.15
N ASP A 71 3.58 8.95 -21.12
CA ASP A 71 2.80 10.18 -21.35
C ASP A 71 1.67 10.35 -20.32
N GLY A 72 1.13 9.23 -19.83
CA GLY A 72 0.07 9.19 -18.82
C GLY A 72 0.54 9.26 -17.36
N ASP A 73 -0.30 8.72 -16.48
CA ASP A 73 -0.02 8.48 -15.07
C ASP A 73 0.79 7.17 -14.89
N LEU A 74 1.64 7.11 -13.86
CA LEU A 74 2.39 5.93 -13.48
C LEU A 74 1.94 5.43 -12.10
N PHE A 75 1.48 4.18 -12.04
CA PHE A 75 1.11 3.47 -10.82
C PHE A 75 2.05 2.28 -10.63
N VAL A 76 2.73 2.22 -9.48
CA VAL A 76 3.69 1.13 -9.20
C VAL A 76 3.53 0.60 -7.79
N ALA A 77 3.50 -0.72 -7.64
CA ALA A 77 3.77 -1.37 -6.36
C ALA A 77 4.91 -2.38 -6.49
N ALA A 78 5.99 -2.19 -5.73
CA ALA A 78 7.12 -3.10 -5.78
C ALA A 78 7.94 -3.17 -4.50
N GLY A 79 8.91 -4.08 -4.42
CA GLY A 79 9.94 -4.01 -3.38
C GLY A 79 10.86 -2.80 -3.58
N LYS A 80 11.34 -2.61 -4.81
CA LYS A 80 12.22 -1.50 -5.22
C LYS A 80 11.72 -0.86 -6.51
N VAL A 81 11.70 0.47 -6.56
CA VAL A 81 11.26 1.25 -7.73
C VAL A 81 12.31 2.29 -8.12
N SER A 82 12.68 2.33 -9.40
CA SER A 82 13.54 3.36 -9.99
C SER A 82 12.85 3.98 -11.20
N ILE A 83 12.63 5.30 -11.17
CA ILE A 83 11.93 6.04 -12.22
C ILE A 83 12.92 7.04 -12.82
N ASN A 84 13.51 6.66 -13.95
CA ASN A 84 14.55 7.40 -14.66
C ASN A 84 13.99 8.19 -15.84
N GLY A 85 12.99 7.63 -16.52
CA GLY A 85 12.30 8.28 -17.64
C GLY A 85 11.30 9.35 -17.20
N PRO A 86 10.90 10.26 -18.11
CA PRO A 86 9.89 11.27 -17.83
C PRO A 86 8.49 10.66 -17.74
N VAL A 87 7.69 11.16 -16.79
CA VAL A 87 6.26 10.85 -16.63
C VAL A 87 5.45 12.13 -16.87
N GLY A 88 4.62 12.12 -17.90
CA GLY A 88 3.87 13.29 -18.37
C GLY A 88 2.86 13.80 -17.34
N ASN A 89 2.21 12.89 -16.60
CA ASN A 89 1.25 13.24 -15.57
C ASN A 89 1.77 12.97 -14.15
N SER A 90 1.10 12.10 -13.39
CA SER A 90 1.33 11.89 -11.97
C SER A 90 1.94 10.52 -11.67
N ILE A 91 2.75 10.46 -10.62
CA ILE A 91 3.34 9.22 -10.11
C ILE A 91 2.64 8.81 -8.82
N ARG A 92 2.27 7.54 -8.69
CA ARG A 92 1.74 6.94 -7.47
C ARG A 92 2.47 5.62 -7.19
N VAL A 93 3.30 5.60 -6.15
CA VAL A 93 4.19 4.48 -5.85
C VAL A 93 4.01 3.98 -4.42
N LEU A 94 3.97 2.66 -4.28
CA LEU A 94 4.06 1.94 -3.01
C LEU A 94 5.27 0.99 -3.07
N ALA A 95 6.33 1.25 -2.29
CA ALA A 95 7.49 0.36 -2.30
C ALA A 95 8.31 0.36 -1.01
N GLY A 96 9.27 -0.57 -0.86
CA GLY A 96 10.27 -0.48 0.21
C GLY A 96 11.23 0.70 -0.05
N ASP A 97 11.80 0.72 -1.25
CA ASP A 97 12.74 1.74 -1.70
C ASP A 97 12.28 2.38 -3.02
N VAL A 98 12.30 3.71 -3.07
CA VAL A 98 11.92 4.49 -4.27
C VAL A 98 13.02 5.49 -4.62
N THR A 99 13.41 5.53 -5.88
CA THR A 99 14.26 6.58 -6.45
C THR A 99 13.58 7.21 -7.67
N VAL A 100 13.38 8.52 -7.63
CA VAL A 100 12.84 9.31 -8.75
C VAL A 100 13.94 10.21 -9.29
N ASN A 101 14.29 10.02 -10.56
CA ASN A 101 15.29 10.77 -11.30
C ASN A 101 14.69 11.56 -12.48
N GLY A 102 13.53 11.13 -13.00
CA GLY A 102 12.90 11.73 -14.18
C GLY A 102 12.06 12.97 -13.90
N LEU A 103 11.69 13.68 -14.98
CA LEU A 103 10.69 14.75 -14.95
C LEU A 103 9.30 14.20 -14.63
N VAL A 104 8.55 14.90 -13.80
CA VAL A 104 7.14 14.60 -13.49
C VAL A 104 6.31 15.83 -13.79
N GLY A 105 5.44 15.73 -14.80
CA GLY A 105 4.66 16.87 -15.27
C GLY A 105 3.55 17.31 -14.32
N ARG A 106 3.16 16.46 -13.35
CA ARG A 106 2.17 16.79 -12.32
C ARG A 106 2.63 16.36 -10.93
N ASN A 107 1.86 15.52 -10.24
CA ASN A 107 2.03 15.27 -8.81
C ASN A 107 2.70 13.94 -8.55
N ILE A 108 3.44 13.85 -7.44
CA ILE A 108 4.00 12.61 -6.94
C ILE A 108 3.31 12.25 -5.62
N LEU A 109 2.86 11.00 -5.51
CA LEU A 109 2.50 10.34 -4.27
C LEU A 109 3.44 9.15 -4.05
N LEU A 110 4.27 9.21 -3.01
CA LEU A 110 5.14 8.12 -2.62
C LEU A 110 4.73 7.55 -1.26
N VAL A 111 4.67 6.23 -1.16
CA VAL A 111 4.57 5.53 0.11
C VAL A 111 5.73 4.55 0.19
N CYS A 112 6.68 4.79 1.10
CA CYS A 112 7.96 4.06 1.10
C CYS A 112 8.64 3.89 2.46
N GLY A 113 9.54 2.90 2.55
CA GLY A 113 10.51 2.85 3.66
C GLY A 113 11.56 3.95 3.50
N ASN A 114 12.24 3.95 2.35
CA ASN A 114 13.19 4.98 1.94
C ASN A 114 12.79 5.55 0.58
N CYS A 115 12.69 6.87 0.49
CA CYS A 115 12.46 7.58 -0.76
C CYS A 115 13.60 8.57 -1.03
N SER A 116 14.00 8.65 -2.29
CA SER A 116 14.90 9.68 -2.80
C SER A 116 14.31 10.31 -4.06
N VAL A 117 14.21 11.63 -4.06
CA VAL A 117 13.91 12.43 -5.26
C VAL A 117 15.18 13.22 -5.57
N THR A 118 15.87 12.84 -6.64
CA THR A 118 17.26 13.27 -6.87
C THR A 118 17.34 14.63 -7.58
N SER A 119 18.56 15.15 -7.74
CA SER A 119 18.81 16.44 -8.39
C SER A 119 18.51 16.48 -9.90
N SER A 120 18.33 15.33 -10.54
CA SER A 120 17.87 15.26 -11.94
C SER A 120 16.35 15.32 -12.07
N ALA A 121 15.61 15.04 -10.99
CA ALA A 121 14.16 15.02 -11.00
C ALA A 121 13.60 16.43 -10.93
N VAL A 122 12.66 16.76 -11.82
CA VAL A 122 11.89 18.01 -11.79
C VAL A 122 10.43 17.66 -11.55
N VAL A 123 9.81 18.28 -10.55
CA VAL A 123 8.42 18.00 -10.18
C VAL A 123 7.60 19.25 -10.45
N GLU A 124 6.81 19.27 -11.52
CA GLU A 124 6.02 20.47 -11.88
C GLU A 124 4.80 20.69 -10.97
N GLY A 125 4.29 19.63 -10.34
CA GLY A 125 3.19 19.69 -9.39
C GLY A 125 3.61 19.59 -7.93
N SER A 126 2.80 18.90 -7.14
CA SER A 126 3.04 18.71 -5.71
C SER A 126 3.72 17.38 -5.42
N LEU A 127 4.58 17.34 -4.39
CA LEU A 127 5.18 16.12 -3.87
C LEU A 127 4.55 15.78 -2.50
N LEU A 128 3.88 14.64 -2.44
CA LEU A 128 3.32 14.07 -1.22
C LEU A 128 4.01 12.73 -0.94
N THR A 129 4.63 12.61 0.22
CA THR A 129 5.33 11.39 0.61
C THR A 129 4.94 10.97 2.03
N ALA A 130 4.66 9.68 2.21
CA ALA A 130 4.52 9.05 3.50
C ALA A 130 5.56 7.92 3.62
N GLY A 131 6.45 7.97 4.62
CA GLY A 131 7.48 6.95 4.71
C GLY A 131 8.40 7.03 5.91
N GLY A 132 9.41 6.17 5.94
CA GLY A 132 10.43 6.19 6.99
C GLY A 132 11.36 7.38 6.83
N ASN A 133 12.09 7.40 5.72
CA ASN A 133 13.11 8.40 5.39
C ASN A 133 12.83 8.98 4.00
N LEU A 134 12.92 10.31 3.87
CA LEU A 134 12.85 10.99 2.58
C LEU A 134 14.05 11.92 2.41
N GLU A 135 14.72 11.78 1.27
CA GLU A 135 15.71 12.71 0.76
C GLU A 135 15.15 13.40 -0.49
N VAL A 136 15.13 14.73 -0.50
CA VAL A 136 14.70 15.53 -1.66
C VAL A 136 15.82 16.48 -2.06
N SER A 137 16.43 16.21 -3.20
CA SER A 137 17.50 17.03 -3.79
C SER A 137 17.12 17.60 -5.17
N ALA A 138 15.85 17.46 -5.57
CA ALA A 138 15.27 18.02 -6.78
C ALA A 138 15.56 19.53 -6.92
N PRO A 139 15.72 20.07 -8.13
CA PRO A 139 15.88 21.51 -8.30
C PRO A 139 14.61 22.27 -7.89
N ARG A 140 13.43 21.74 -8.25
CA ARG A 140 12.14 22.42 -8.06
C ARG A 140 10.99 21.45 -7.80
N ILE A 141 10.13 21.83 -6.86
CA ILE A 141 8.77 21.34 -6.65
C ILE A 141 7.81 22.51 -6.96
N GLY A 142 7.12 22.41 -8.09
CA GLY A 142 6.36 23.52 -8.69
C GLY A 142 5.09 23.91 -7.96
N ARG A 143 4.63 23.11 -6.98
CA ARG A 143 3.49 23.44 -6.12
C ARG A 143 3.80 23.22 -4.65
N GLY A 144 3.04 22.35 -3.97
CA GLY A 144 3.14 22.14 -2.53
C GLY A 144 3.96 20.91 -2.20
N PHE A 145 4.55 20.92 -1.00
CA PHE A 145 5.29 19.79 -0.46
C PHE A 145 4.61 19.28 0.80
N ARG A 146 4.39 17.97 0.89
CA ARG A 146 3.80 17.32 2.06
C ARG A 146 4.56 16.07 2.42
N PHE A 147 5.04 15.98 3.66
CA PHE A 147 5.78 14.82 4.14
C PHE A 147 5.21 14.31 5.47
N PHE A 148 5.17 12.99 5.60
CA PHE A 148 4.80 12.28 6.82
C PHE A 148 5.79 11.15 7.07
N GLY A 149 6.62 11.26 8.09
CA GLY A 149 7.62 10.24 8.37
C GLY A 149 8.52 10.49 9.56
N ASN A 150 9.66 9.80 9.60
CA ASN A 150 10.62 9.93 10.70
C ASN A 150 11.68 10.98 10.39
N ARG A 151 12.32 10.87 9.23
CA ARG A 151 13.45 11.72 8.83
C ARG A 151 13.23 12.34 7.47
N LEU A 152 13.47 13.64 7.38
CA LEU A 152 13.41 14.43 6.16
C LEU A 152 14.69 15.23 5.98
N PHE A 153 15.34 15.05 4.83
CA PHE A 153 16.28 16.01 4.28
C PHE A 153 15.65 16.68 3.06
N LEU A 154 15.39 17.98 3.15
CA LEU A 154 14.82 18.79 2.07
C LEU A 154 15.87 19.78 1.57
N ASN A 155 16.31 19.62 0.32
CA ASN A 155 17.31 20.45 -0.34
C ASN A 155 16.83 20.80 -1.77
N SER A 156 15.65 21.39 -1.85
CA SER A 156 14.92 21.72 -3.09
C SER A 156 14.16 23.04 -2.94
N GLU A 157 13.91 23.72 -4.06
CA GLU A 157 12.95 24.82 -4.10
C GLU A 157 11.51 24.28 -4.05
N VAL A 158 10.65 24.89 -3.22
CA VAL A 158 9.23 24.58 -3.09
C VAL A 158 8.45 25.86 -3.35
N ALA A 159 7.69 25.88 -4.45
CA ALA A 159 7.04 27.09 -4.93
C ALA A 159 5.90 27.61 -4.03
N ASN A 160 5.29 26.76 -3.22
CA ASN A 160 4.20 27.14 -2.32
C ASN A 160 4.49 26.70 -0.87
N GLU A 161 3.44 26.34 -0.13
CA GLU A 161 3.50 25.86 1.23
C GLU A 161 4.12 24.47 1.35
N ALA A 162 4.82 24.26 2.47
CA ALA A 162 5.33 22.98 2.90
C ALA A 162 4.65 22.56 4.20
N PHE A 163 4.11 21.34 4.23
CA PHE A 163 3.54 20.73 5.43
C PHE A 163 4.33 19.47 5.79
N VAL A 164 4.98 19.46 6.94
CA VAL A 164 5.92 18.40 7.32
C VAL A 164 5.53 17.80 8.67
N VAL A 165 5.41 16.49 8.72
CA VAL A 165 5.36 15.73 9.98
C VAL A 165 6.59 14.84 10.00
N ALA A 166 7.55 15.16 10.87
CA ALA A 166 8.82 14.49 10.99
C ALA A 166 9.13 14.21 12.47
N ASP A 167 9.03 12.95 12.87
CA ASP A 167 9.09 12.61 14.30
C ASP A 167 10.51 12.70 14.88
N ARG A 168 11.55 12.48 14.08
CA ARG A 168 12.95 12.38 14.54
C ARG A 168 13.84 13.51 14.05
N GLU A 169 13.85 13.76 12.74
CA GLU A 169 14.80 14.67 12.12
C GLU A 169 14.17 15.40 10.94
N PHE A 170 14.34 16.72 10.92
CA PHE A 170 13.98 17.55 9.79
C PHE A 170 15.13 18.53 9.52
N LEU A 171 15.82 18.32 8.40
CA LEU A 171 16.95 19.12 7.96
C LEU A 171 16.59 19.84 6.64
N LEU A 172 16.70 21.16 6.63
CA LEU A 172 16.65 21.96 5.41
C LEU A 172 18.08 22.24 4.95
N GLY A 173 18.44 21.71 3.78
CA GLY A 173 19.75 21.90 3.18
C GLY A 173 19.95 23.30 2.58
N PRO A 174 21.14 23.60 2.03
CA PRO A 174 21.52 24.95 1.64
C PRO A 174 20.76 25.50 0.43
N ARG A 175 20.15 24.63 -0.38
CA ARG A 175 19.29 24.99 -1.53
C ARG A 175 17.80 24.91 -1.20
N ALA A 176 17.44 24.66 0.06
CA ALA A 176 16.05 24.62 0.47
C ALA A 176 15.46 26.03 0.45
N SER A 177 14.56 26.29 -0.50
CA SER A 177 13.85 27.57 -0.58
C SER A 177 12.36 27.33 -0.65
N ILE A 178 11.63 27.73 0.39
CA ILE A 178 10.17 27.59 0.46
C ILE A 178 9.57 28.99 0.25
N SER A 179 8.92 29.21 -0.89
CA SER A 179 8.32 30.52 -1.21
C SER A 179 7.06 30.80 -0.40
N GLY A 180 6.40 29.76 0.14
CA GLY A 180 5.24 29.89 1.03
C GLY A 180 5.58 29.78 2.50
N SER A 181 4.54 29.50 3.31
CA SER A 181 4.70 29.18 4.74
C SER A 181 5.13 27.74 4.95
N LEU A 182 5.94 27.51 5.98
CA LEU A 182 6.34 26.19 6.44
C LEU A 182 5.57 25.86 7.72
N LYS A 183 4.71 24.84 7.66
CA LYS A 183 4.07 24.28 8.86
C LYS A 183 4.67 22.92 9.14
N TYR A 184 5.26 22.74 10.32
CA TYR A 184 5.85 21.46 10.67
C TYR A 184 5.54 21.02 12.10
N THR A 185 5.50 19.70 12.26
CA THR A 185 5.26 19.00 13.51
C THR A 185 6.33 17.93 13.69
N GLY A 186 6.89 17.85 14.89
CA GLY A 186 7.93 16.89 15.22
C GLY A 186 8.29 16.92 16.70
N SER A 187 9.15 15.97 17.10
CA SER A 187 9.70 15.93 18.47
C SER A 187 10.82 16.96 18.66
N THR A 188 11.52 17.29 17.57
CA THR A 188 12.68 18.18 17.49
C THR A 188 12.39 19.34 16.54
N GLU A 189 13.05 20.47 16.76
CA GLU A 189 12.98 21.60 15.83
C GLU A 189 13.73 21.28 14.54
N ALA A 190 13.28 21.88 13.43
CA ALA A 190 13.94 21.74 12.16
C ALA A 190 15.32 22.41 12.20
N VAL A 191 16.34 21.76 11.66
CA VAL A 191 17.67 22.32 11.49
C VAL A 191 17.73 22.99 10.13
N LEU A 192 17.99 24.29 10.09
CA LEU A 192 18.17 25.06 8.86
C LEU A 192 19.66 25.26 8.62
N GLU A 193 20.18 24.66 7.55
CA GLU A 193 21.56 24.90 7.13
C GLU A 193 21.72 26.31 6.53
N PRO A 194 22.93 26.88 6.57
CA PRO A 194 23.21 28.16 5.93
C PRO A 194 22.80 28.15 4.44
N GLY A 195 21.90 29.04 4.05
CA GLY A 195 21.34 29.11 2.69
C GLY A 195 19.86 28.67 2.60
N ALA A 196 19.35 27.95 3.59
CA ALA A 196 17.94 27.60 3.66
C ALA A 196 17.08 28.86 3.92
N THR A 197 16.05 29.08 3.09
CA THR A 197 15.14 30.24 3.21
C THR A 197 13.67 29.82 3.21
N VAL A 198 12.88 30.46 4.07
CA VAL A 198 11.41 30.35 4.06
C VAL A 198 10.87 31.77 3.98
N ALA A 199 10.14 32.08 2.90
CA ALA A 199 9.63 33.43 2.69
C ALA A 199 8.36 33.74 3.51
N GLY A 200 7.55 32.70 3.79
CA GLY A 200 6.36 32.81 4.64
C GLY A 200 6.66 32.57 6.12
N ASN A 201 5.59 32.39 6.90
CA ASN A 201 5.70 32.12 8.33
C ASN A 201 6.12 30.67 8.59
N ILE A 202 7.00 30.48 9.57
CA ILE A 202 7.36 29.17 10.11
C ILE A 202 6.47 28.89 11.32
N SER A 203 5.58 27.91 11.20
CA SER A 203 4.69 27.45 12.28
C SER A 203 5.14 26.08 12.77
N TYR A 204 5.81 26.06 13.92
CA TYR A 204 6.18 24.83 14.60
C TYR A 204 5.13 24.44 15.64
N GLN A 205 4.66 23.20 15.56
CA GLN A 205 3.87 22.59 16.62
C GLN A 205 4.65 21.40 17.17
N LYS A 206 5.18 21.52 18.38
CA LYS A 206 5.80 20.40 19.06
C LYS A 206 4.76 19.31 19.25
N GLN A 207 5.08 18.10 18.79
CA GLN A 207 4.23 16.96 19.06
C GLN A 207 4.41 16.61 20.54
N ILE A 208 3.51 17.11 21.39
CA ILE A 208 3.33 16.54 22.72
C ILE A 208 2.93 15.09 22.47
N GLN A 209 3.66 14.13 23.06
CA GLN A 209 3.33 12.70 23.01
C GLN A 209 1.91 12.50 23.55
N ASP A 210 0.92 12.69 22.70
CA ASP A 210 -0.37 12.09 22.85
C ASP A 210 -0.26 10.79 22.05
N GLU A 211 -0.24 9.66 22.76
CA GLU A 211 -0.25 8.31 22.17
C GLU A 211 -1.46 8.07 21.23
N SER A 212 -2.31 9.08 21.08
CA SER A 212 -3.51 9.17 20.26
C SER A 212 -3.29 9.45 18.77
N TYR A 213 -2.06 9.61 18.26
CA TYR A 213 -1.83 9.68 16.80
C TYR A 213 -1.60 8.28 16.21
N PRO A 214 -2.57 7.74 15.43
CA PRO A 214 -2.38 6.44 14.81
C PRO A 214 -1.33 6.58 13.71
N ARG A 215 -0.20 5.87 13.87
CA ARG A 215 0.74 5.58 12.79
C ARG A 215 -0.08 5.17 11.56
N PHE A 216 0.15 5.83 10.43
CA PHE A 216 -0.63 5.67 9.19
C PHE A 216 -0.77 4.21 8.70
N PHE A 217 0.08 3.30 9.21
CA PHE A 217 0.08 1.86 9.00
C PHE A 217 0.11 1.06 10.33
N GLY A 218 -0.69 1.45 11.32
CA GLY A 218 -0.86 0.67 12.55
C GLY A 218 -1.92 -0.42 12.38
N ALA A 219 -1.64 -1.64 12.83
CA ALA A 219 -2.64 -2.71 12.95
C ALA A 219 -3.94 -2.22 13.65
N LYS A 220 -3.81 -1.24 14.57
CA LYS A 220 -4.93 -0.61 15.29
C LYS A 220 -5.92 0.14 14.38
N THR A 221 -5.50 0.87 13.35
CA THR A 221 -6.42 1.56 12.43
C THR A 221 -7.14 0.59 11.48
N ILE A 222 -6.48 -0.50 11.10
CA ILE A 222 -7.11 -1.61 10.37
C ILE A 222 -8.15 -2.29 11.28
N LEU A 223 -7.80 -2.59 12.54
CA LEU A 223 -8.71 -3.16 13.54
C LEU A 223 -9.91 -2.25 13.87
N GLU A 224 -9.72 -0.94 13.99
CA GLU A 224 -10.81 0.02 14.24
C GLU A 224 -11.71 0.22 13.02
N SER A 225 -11.13 0.19 11.81
CA SER A 225 -11.91 0.15 10.57
C SER A 225 -12.67 -1.17 10.43
N TYR A 226 -12.05 -2.29 10.84
CA TYR A 226 -12.67 -3.62 10.89
C TYR A 226 -13.86 -3.64 11.82
N LYS A 227 -13.77 -3.04 13.03
CA LYS A 227 -14.91 -2.92 13.96
C LYS A 227 -16.11 -2.17 13.37
N LYS A 228 -15.89 -1.20 12.47
CA LYS A 228 -16.97 -0.47 11.80
C LYS A 228 -17.64 -1.29 10.69
N VAL A 229 -16.91 -2.17 10.00
CA VAL A 229 -17.46 -3.04 8.94
C VAL A 229 -17.83 -4.44 9.45
N GLN A 230 -17.45 -4.78 10.67
CA GLN A 230 -17.71 -6.06 11.35
C GLN A 230 -19.17 -6.53 11.27
N PRO A 231 -20.20 -5.71 11.53
CA PRO A 231 -21.57 -6.20 11.43
C PRO A 231 -21.95 -6.58 9.99
N LEU A 232 -21.41 -5.88 9.00
CA LEU A 232 -21.67 -6.16 7.58
C LEU A 232 -20.94 -7.42 7.11
N THR A 233 -19.69 -7.62 7.54
CA THR A 233 -18.91 -8.82 7.19
C THR A 233 -19.45 -10.07 7.90
N GLN A 234 -19.93 -9.94 9.15
CA GLN A 234 -20.60 -11.05 9.85
C GLN A 234 -21.91 -11.44 9.18
N PHE A 235 -22.71 -10.45 8.76
CA PHE A 235 -23.95 -10.72 8.02
C PHE A 235 -23.68 -11.42 6.68
N LEU A 236 -22.70 -10.95 5.91
CA LEU A 236 -22.33 -11.56 4.64
C LEU A 236 -21.76 -12.97 4.83
N GLY A 237 -20.93 -13.18 5.85
CA GLY A 237 -20.38 -14.50 6.22
C GLY A 237 -21.48 -15.50 6.60
N PHE A 238 -22.49 -15.04 7.34
CA PHE A 238 -23.68 -15.85 7.66
C PHE A 238 -24.46 -16.25 6.39
N VAL A 239 -24.64 -15.32 5.45
CA VAL A 239 -25.33 -15.64 4.19
C VAL A 239 -24.53 -16.65 3.36
N VAL A 240 -23.21 -16.50 3.28
CA VAL A 240 -22.35 -17.43 2.54
C VAL A 240 -22.31 -18.81 3.21
N SER A 241 -22.22 -18.90 4.53
CA SER A 241 -22.24 -20.18 5.24
C SER A 241 -23.60 -20.89 5.14
N ALA A 242 -24.70 -20.14 5.16
CA ALA A 242 -26.04 -20.67 4.90
C ALA A 242 -26.17 -21.20 3.47
N LEU A 243 -25.62 -20.50 2.47
CA LEU A 243 -25.62 -20.96 1.06
C LEU A 243 -24.77 -22.22 0.89
N ILE A 244 -23.58 -22.29 1.51
CA ILE A 244 -22.74 -23.49 1.50
C ILE A 244 -23.46 -24.65 2.17
N GLY A 245 -24.08 -24.43 3.34
CA GLY A 245 -24.88 -25.43 4.03
C GLY A 245 -26.04 -25.94 3.16
N PHE A 246 -26.76 -25.04 2.48
CA PHE A 246 -27.84 -25.38 1.57
C PHE A 246 -27.35 -26.21 0.37
N VAL A 247 -26.22 -25.83 -0.23
CA VAL A 247 -25.60 -26.56 -1.33
C VAL A 247 -25.10 -27.94 -0.88
N LEU A 248 -24.52 -28.06 0.33
CA LEU A 248 -24.08 -29.34 0.90
C LEU A 248 -25.25 -30.28 1.19
N LEU A 249 -26.37 -29.75 1.70
CA LEU A 249 -27.61 -30.52 1.89
C LEU A 249 -28.15 -31.03 0.55
N GLY A 250 -28.06 -30.23 -0.52
CA GLY A 250 -28.46 -30.62 -1.87
C GLY A 250 -27.53 -31.63 -2.53
N LEU A 251 -26.21 -31.54 -2.31
CA LEU A 251 -25.21 -32.42 -2.91
C LEU A 251 -25.06 -33.77 -2.20
N PHE A 252 -25.31 -33.83 -0.89
CA PHE A 252 -25.17 -35.03 -0.07
C PHE A 252 -26.44 -35.45 0.68
N PRO A 253 -27.60 -35.59 0.01
CA PRO A 253 -28.88 -35.92 0.67
C PRO A 253 -28.82 -37.26 1.42
N ARG A 254 -28.13 -38.26 0.85
CA ARG A 254 -27.94 -39.58 1.47
C ARG A 254 -26.97 -39.59 2.65
N GLY A 255 -26.09 -38.60 2.76
CA GLY A 255 -25.19 -38.45 3.90
C GLY A 255 -25.96 -38.08 5.16
N PHE A 256 -26.94 -37.18 5.01
CA PHE A 256 -27.79 -36.73 6.09
C PHE A 256 -28.75 -37.82 6.58
N GLU A 257 -29.35 -38.58 5.65
CA GLU A 257 -30.20 -39.73 5.99
C GLU A 257 -29.46 -40.79 6.83
N LYS A 258 -28.18 -41.04 6.54
CA LYS A 258 -27.34 -41.96 7.33
C LYS A 258 -27.04 -41.43 8.73
N VAL A 259 -26.84 -40.12 8.87
CA VAL A 259 -26.64 -39.47 10.18
C VAL A 259 -27.91 -39.51 11.02
N VAL A 260 -29.06 -39.20 10.43
CA VAL A 260 -30.37 -39.27 11.10
C VAL A 260 -30.71 -40.71 11.50
N SER A 261 -30.52 -41.68 10.60
CA SER A 261 -30.76 -43.09 10.89
C SER A 261 -29.81 -43.66 11.96
N ALA A 262 -28.56 -43.18 12.04
CA ALA A 262 -27.64 -43.56 13.10
C ALA A 262 -28.03 -42.98 14.48
N ILE A 263 -28.63 -41.79 14.51
CA ILE A 263 -29.17 -41.18 15.73
C ILE A 263 -30.40 -41.94 16.22
N GLU A 264 -31.33 -42.31 15.33
CA GLU A 264 -32.53 -43.06 15.71
C GLU A 264 -32.23 -44.49 16.17
N ASN A 265 -31.34 -45.20 15.46
CA ASN A 265 -31.10 -46.62 15.74
C ASN A 265 -30.07 -46.86 16.87
N ARG A 266 -29.15 -45.93 17.13
CA ARG A 266 -28.10 -46.07 18.15
C ARG A 266 -27.77 -44.74 18.85
N PRO A 267 -28.72 -44.17 19.62
CA PRO A 267 -28.59 -42.83 20.21
C PRO A 267 -27.37 -42.69 21.13
N TYR A 268 -27.08 -43.70 21.95
CA TYR A 268 -25.95 -43.67 22.88
C TYR A 268 -24.58 -43.76 22.19
N ALA A 269 -24.48 -44.52 21.09
CA ALA A 269 -23.24 -44.61 20.32
C ALA A 269 -22.98 -43.31 19.53
N SER A 270 -24.04 -42.70 19.00
CA SER A 270 -23.99 -41.40 18.32
C SER A 270 -23.61 -40.26 19.28
N LEU A 271 -24.11 -40.30 20.53
CA LEU A 271 -23.66 -39.41 21.61
C LEU A 271 -22.17 -39.57 21.93
N GLY A 272 -21.66 -40.81 21.98
CA GLY A 272 -20.25 -41.09 22.21
C GLY A 272 -19.34 -40.54 21.11
N TRP A 273 -19.69 -40.79 19.84
CA TRP A 273 -18.95 -40.23 18.70
C TRP A 273 -19.06 -38.70 18.62
N GLY A 274 -20.21 -38.13 18.97
CA GLY A 274 -20.40 -36.69 19.07
C GLY A 274 -19.53 -36.05 20.16
N ALA A 275 -19.43 -36.67 21.33
CA ALA A 275 -18.55 -36.21 22.41
C ALA A 275 -17.06 -36.30 22.04
N ILE A 276 -16.67 -37.39 21.36
CA ILE A 276 -15.31 -37.54 20.82
C ILE A 276 -15.02 -36.45 19.78
N ALA A 277 -15.93 -36.21 18.84
CA ALA A 277 -15.76 -35.17 17.83
C ALA A 277 -15.72 -33.77 18.44
N ALA A 278 -16.54 -33.48 19.45
CA ALA A 278 -16.58 -32.20 20.14
C ALA A 278 -15.24 -31.82 20.78
N VAL A 279 -14.43 -32.80 21.19
CA VAL A 279 -13.09 -32.58 21.73
C VAL A 279 -12.02 -32.70 20.64
N ALA A 280 -12.11 -33.70 19.77
CA ALA A 280 -11.10 -33.97 18.76
C ALA A 280 -11.03 -32.88 17.67
N VAL A 281 -12.16 -32.35 17.23
CA VAL A 281 -12.23 -31.32 16.19
C VAL A 281 -11.48 -30.04 16.60
N PRO A 282 -11.73 -29.41 17.77
CA PRO A 282 -10.98 -28.23 18.18
C PRO A 282 -9.48 -28.52 18.39
N VAL A 283 -9.12 -29.69 18.92
CA VAL A 283 -7.69 -30.07 19.09
C VAL A 283 -6.99 -30.23 17.75
N VAL A 284 -7.62 -30.90 16.78
CA VAL A 284 -7.10 -31.04 15.42
C VAL A 284 -7.04 -29.67 14.73
N ALA A 285 -8.04 -28.81 14.90
CA ALA A 285 -8.03 -27.46 14.34
C ALA A 285 -6.85 -26.62 14.87
N VAL A 286 -6.56 -26.71 16.18
CA VAL A 286 -5.39 -26.06 16.81
C VAL A 286 -4.06 -26.65 16.30
N LEU A 287 -3.99 -27.97 16.13
CA LEU A 287 -2.82 -28.61 15.53
C LEU A 287 -2.60 -28.17 14.08
N PHE A 288 -3.67 -28.00 13.30
CA PHE A 288 -3.59 -27.46 11.95
C PHE A 288 -3.10 -26.01 11.95
N THR A 289 -3.55 -25.14 12.86
CA THR A 289 -3.03 -23.76 12.94
C THR A 289 -1.55 -23.67 13.26
N ILE A 290 -1.01 -24.63 14.01
CA ILE A 290 0.42 -24.69 14.33
C ILE A 290 1.25 -25.13 13.11
N THR A 291 0.66 -25.90 12.19
CA THR A 291 1.32 -26.16 10.91
C THR A 291 1.29 -24.90 10.04
N VAL A 292 2.42 -24.56 9.42
CA VAL A 292 2.59 -23.39 8.52
C VAL A 292 1.55 -23.36 7.37
N VAL A 293 0.88 -24.50 7.12
CA VAL A 293 -0.18 -24.68 6.13
C VAL A 293 -1.61 -24.41 6.64
N GLY A 294 -1.86 -24.37 7.96
CA GLY A 294 -3.22 -24.21 8.50
C GLY A 294 -3.62 -22.79 8.94
N ILE A 295 -2.68 -21.84 8.95
CA ILE A 295 -2.99 -20.41 9.13
C ILE A 295 -4.04 -19.90 8.10
N PRO A 296 -3.98 -20.28 6.80
CA PRO A 296 -5.02 -19.89 5.84
C PRO A 296 -6.39 -20.52 6.10
N VAL A 297 -6.43 -21.73 6.66
CA VAL A 297 -7.68 -22.49 6.85
C VAL A 297 -8.42 -22.01 8.11
N ALA A 298 -7.70 -21.70 9.18
CA ALA A 298 -8.32 -21.20 10.41
C ALA A 298 -8.87 -19.78 10.29
N VAL A 299 -8.30 -18.94 9.40
CA VAL A 299 -8.85 -17.61 9.09
C VAL A 299 -10.20 -17.69 8.37
N VAL A 300 -10.52 -18.82 7.72
CA VAL A 300 -11.82 -19.04 7.05
C VAL A 300 -12.87 -19.64 8.00
N LEU A 301 -12.44 -20.19 9.14
CA LEU A 301 -13.29 -20.95 10.07
C LEU A 301 -13.71 -20.14 11.31
N VAL A 302 -13.26 -18.88 11.44
CA VAL A 302 -13.63 -17.92 12.50
C VAL A 302 -14.43 -16.76 11.92
#